data_AF-A0A401RDD6-F1
#
_entry.id   AF-A0A401RDD6-F1
#
_cell.length_a   1.000
_cell.length_b   1.000
_cell.length_c   1.000
_cell.angle_alpha   90.00
_cell.angle_beta   90.00
_cell.angle_gamma   90.00
#
_symmetry.space_group_name_H-M   'P 1'
#
loop_
_entity.id
_entity.type
_entity.pdbx_description
1 polymer ?
#
loop_
_entity_poly.entity_id
_entity_poly.type
_entity_poly.pdbx_seq_one_letter_code
_entity_poly.pdbx_strand_id
1 'polypeptide(L)' 'MRGGRAHSGGVDERPLVVVHPPSATGGRRVTVDAEPLGTAYEPGDVVDFLSRAGIDPDAVWFDDPTALEWRGGGPDVWAL' A
#
# COMPACT_ATOMS: atom_id res chain seq x y z
N MET A 1 9.74 -30.67 -9.34
CA MET A 1 10.17 -29.50 -10.12
C MET A 1 8.98 -28.55 -10.20
N ARG A 2 8.89 -27.54 -9.33
CA ARG A 2 7.86 -26.50 -9.46
C ARG A 2 8.48 -25.41 -10.31
N GLY A 3 7.95 -25.25 -11.52
CA GLY A 3 8.44 -24.28 -12.50
C GLY A 3 8.43 -22.89 -11.88
N GLY A 4 9.60 -22.26 -11.83
CA GLY A 4 9.71 -20.84 -11.59
C GLY A 4 8.92 -20.13 -12.69
N ARG A 5 7.89 -19.38 -12.29
CA ARG A 5 7.27 -18.43 -13.19
C ARG A 5 8.34 -17.39 -13.51
N ALA A 6 8.78 -17.41 -14.76
CA ALA A 6 9.50 -16.30 -15.35
C ALA A 6 8.59 -15.07 -15.28
N HIS A 7 8.97 -14.07 -14.50
CA HIS A 7 8.44 -12.72 -14.67
C HIS A 7 9.08 -12.14 -15.93
N SER A 8 8.53 -12.51 -17.09
CA SER A 8 8.74 -11.79 -18.33
C SER A 8 7.66 -10.71 -18.42
N GLY A 9 8.03 -9.46 -18.19
CA GLY A 9 7.14 -8.33 -18.40
C GLY A 9 7.82 -7.03 -17.99
N GLY A 10 8.01 -6.12 -18.94
CA GLY A 10 8.15 -4.71 -18.61
C GLY A 10 6.82 -4.27 -18.02
N VAL A 11 6.76 -4.13 -16.70
CA VAL A 11 5.59 -3.67 -15.96
C VAL A 11 6.12 -2.72 -14.89
N ASP A 12 5.49 -1.54 -14.84
CA ASP A 12 5.83 -0.38 -14.03
C ASP A 12 6.38 -0.79 -12.64
N GLU A 13 7.64 -0.47 -12.34
CA GLU A 13 8.36 -0.80 -11.09
C GLU A 13 7.79 -0.08 -9.85
N ARG A 14 6.55 0.39 -9.94
CA ARG A 14 5.90 1.15 -8.89
C ARG A 14 5.19 0.21 -7.95
N PRO A 15 5.26 0.46 -6.64
CA PRO A 15 4.50 -0.30 -5.66
C PRO A 15 3.01 -0.18 -5.96
N LEU A 16 2.32 -1.32 -5.86
CA LEU A 16 0.87 -1.42 -6.07
C LEU A 16 0.12 -0.48 -5.13
N VAL A 17 0.51 -0.44 -3.86
CA VAL A 17 -0.09 0.37 -2.80
C VAL A 17 0.92 1.40 -2.31
N VAL A 18 0.51 2.67 -2.24
CA VAL A 18 1.32 3.73 -1.62
C VAL A 18 0.52 4.42 -0.54
N VAL A 19 1.07 4.44 0.68
CA VAL A 19 0.61 5.32 1.75
C VAL A 19 1.49 6.56 1.78
N HIS A 20 0.91 7.69 1.39
CA HIS A 20 1.61 8.97 1.29
C HIS A 20 2.01 9.52 2.67
N PRO A 21 2.91 10.53 2.73
CA PRO A 21 3.30 11.14 4.00
C PRO A 21 2.10 11.66 4.80
N PRO A 22 2.19 11.69 6.15
CA PRO A 22 1.23 12.38 6.99
C PRO A 22 1.00 13.81 6.50
N SER A 23 -0.27 14.17 6.31
CA SER A 23 -0.68 15.54 6.02
C SER A 23 -0.67 16.38 7.28
N ALA A 24 -0.59 17.71 7.13
CA ALA A 24 -0.72 18.65 8.24
C ALA A 24 -2.08 18.55 8.98
N THR A 25 -3.07 17.86 8.39
CA THR A 25 -4.41 17.66 8.95
C THR A 25 -4.61 16.27 9.58
N GLY A 26 -3.54 15.53 9.88
CA GLY A 26 -3.61 14.26 10.63
C GLY A 26 -3.57 12.99 9.78
N GLY A 27 -4.22 12.99 8.61
CA GLY A 27 -4.39 11.79 7.78
C GLY A 27 -3.30 11.53 6.73
N ARG A 28 -3.32 10.34 6.13
CA ARG A 28 -2.44 9.88 5.04
C ARG A 28 -3.27 9.47 3.84
N ARG A 29 -2.97 10.01 2.66
CA ARG A 29 -3.60 9.55 1.41
C ARG A 29 -3.15 8.13 1.10
N VAL A 30 -4.06 7.28 0.62
CA VAL A 30 -3.77 5.92 0.13
C VAL A 30 -4.10 5.85 -1.36
N THR A 31 -3.19 5.30 -2.15
CA THR A 31 -3.40 5.06 -3.59
C THR A 31 -3.10 3.62 -3.96
N VAL A 32 -3.89 3.05 -4.88
CA VAL A 32 -3.58 1.79 -5.59
C VAL A 32 -3.34 2.10 -7.06
N ASP A 33 -2.26 1.59 -7.67
CA ASP A 33 -1.93 1.87 -9.08
C ASP A 33 -1.99 3.38 -9.43
N ALA A 34 -1.55 4.23 -8.49
CA ALA A 34 -1.65 5.70 -8.51
C ALA A 34 -3.07 6.31 -8.42
N GLU A 35 -4.13 5.51 -8.36
CA GLU A 35 -5.51 5.96 -8.15
C GLU A 35 -5.84 6.08 -6.64
N PRO A 36 -6.51 7.16 -6.19
CA PRO A 36 -6.78 7.39 -4.78
C PRO A 36 -7.90 6.47 -4.25
N LEU A 37 -7.63 5.77 -3.14
CA LEU A 37 -8.64 5.03 -2.37
C LEU A 37 -9.30 5.90 -1.29
N GLY A 38 -8.53 6.84 -0.72
CA GLY A 38 -9.03 7.74 0.32
C GLY A 38 -7.93 8.31 1.21
N THR A 39 -8.34 8.86 2.35
CA THR A 39 -7.45 9.35 3.42
C THR A 39 -7.66 8.48 4.66
N ALA A 40 -6.59 7.81 5.09
CA ALA A 40 -6.53 7.03 6.31
C ALA A 40 -6.08 7.90 7.49
N TYR A 41 -6.62 7.68 8.67
CA TYR A 41 -6.23 8.33 9.91
C TYR A 41 -5.56 7.35 10.89
N GLU A 42 -5.69 6.05 10.63
CA GLU A 42 -5.02 4.98 11.35
C GLU A 42 -4.72 3.78 10.42
N PRO A 43 -3.87 2.82 10.84
CA PRO A 43 -3.58 1.64 10.01
C PRO A 43 -4.81 0.82 9.63
N GLY A 44 -5.83 0.79 10.50
CA GLY A 44 -7.09 0.10 10.25
C GLY A 44 -7.82 0.62 9.01
N ASP A 45 -7.79 1.94 8.77
CA ASP A 45 -8.38 2.53 7.56
C ASP A 45 -7.69 2.04 6.27
N VAL A 46 -6.37 1.82 6.33
CA VAL A 46 -5.61 1.30 5.18
C VAL A 46 -6.04 -0.13 4.87
N VAL A 47 -6.21 -0.98 5.90
CA VAL A 47 -6.72 -2.35 5.75
C VAL A 47 -8.13 -2.35 5.15
N ASP A 48 -9.00 -1.44 5.63
CA ASP A 48 -10.36 -1.27 5.12
C ASP A 48 -10.39 -0.86 3.64
N PHE A 49 -9.53 0.07 3.22
CA PHE A 49 -9.42 0.49 1.82
C PHE A 49 -8.98 -0.64 0.91
N LEU A 50 -7.97 -1.41 1.31
CA LEU A 50 -7.48 -2.54 0.54
C LEU A 50 -8.54 -3.64 0.42
N SER A 51 -9.20 -3.96 1.53
CA SER A 51 -10.30 -4.94 1.55
C SER A 51 -11.43 -4.54 0.60
N ARG A 52 -11.82 -3.25 0.58
CA ARG A 52 -12.85 -2.72 -0.33
C ARG A 52 -12.40 -2.71 -1.80
N ALA A 53 -11.10 -2.58 -2.04
CA ALA A 53 -10.50 -2.67 -3.37
C ALA A 53 -10.27 -4.13 -3.84
N GLY A 54 -10.59 -5.13 -3.02
CA GLY A 54 -10.37 -6.54 -3.33
C GLY A 54 -8.90 -6.98 -3.21
N ILE A 55 -8.09 -6.20 -2.48
CA ILE A 55 -6.68 -6.48 -2.24
C ILE A 55 -6.56 -7.13 -0.87
N ASP A 56 -5.89 -8.28 -0.82
CA ASP A 56 -5.59 -8.95 0.43
C ASP A 56 -4.51 -8.15 1.19
N PRO A 57 -4.82 -7.60 2.38
CA PRO A 57 -3.84 -6.89 3.18
C PRO A 57 -2.61 -7.76 3.50
N ASP A 58 -2.80 -9.04 3.84
CA ASP A 58 -1.68 -9.90 4.25
C ASP A 58 -0.71 -10.14 3.09
N ALA A 59 -1.24 -10.20 1.86
CA ALA A 59 -0.42 -10.34 0.66
C ALA A 59 0.53 -9.15 0.42
N VAL A 60 0.11 -7.93 0.76
CA VAL A 60 0.93 -6.72 0.55
C VAL A 60 1.74 -6.29 1.78
N TRP A 61 1.36 -6.73 2.99
CA TRP A 61 2.12 -6.45 4.21
C TRP A 61 3.19 -7.51 4.51
N PHE A 62 2.89 -8.80 4.29
CA PHE A 62 3.75 -9.90 4.74
C PHE A 62 4.36 -10.70 3.59
N ASP A 63 3.57 -11.04 2.56
CA ASP A 63 4.05 -11.92 1.49
C ASP A 63 4.90 -11.18 0.45
N ASP A 64 4.51 -9.96 0.09
CA ASP A 64 5.28 -9.06 -0.78
C ASP A 64 5.36 -7.65 -0.16
N PRO A 65 6.33 -7.40 0.73
CA PRO A 65 6.52 -6.08 1.34
C PRO A 65 6.98 -5.02 0.34
N THR A 66 7.30 -5.38 -0.92
CA THR A 66 7.59 -4.40 -1.98
C THR A 66 6.34 -3.90 -2.68
N ALA A 67 5.20 -4.60 -2.51
CA ALA A 67 3.91 -4.20 -3.06
C ALA A 67 3.30 -3.00 -2.32
N LEU A 68 3.70 -2.74 -1.07
CA LEU A 68 3.22 -1.62 -0.26
C LEU A 68 4.38 -0.71 0.17
N GLU A 69 4.31 0.56 -0.23
CA GLU A 69 5.26 1.59 0.18
C GLU A 69 4.66 2.56 1.20
N TRP A 70 5.30 2.70 2.35
CA TRP A 70 5.04 3.76 3.32
C TRP A 70 5.99 4.95 3.09
N ARG A 71 5.44 6.12 2.75
CA ARG A 71 6.22 7.35 2.56
C ARG A 71 6.11 8.26 3.77
N GLY A 72 7.21 8.90 4.16
CA GLY A 72 7.22 9.84 5.29
C GLY A 72 7.10 9.16 6.67
N GLY A 73 7.53 7.90 6.77
CA GLY A 73 7.46 7.09 7.99
C GLY A 73 6.61 5.82 7.82
N GLY A 74 6.86 4.83 8.67
CA GLY A 74 6.22 3.51 8.65
C GLY A 74 4.74 3.52 9.11
N PRO A 75 4.15 2.34 9.34
CA PRO A 75 2.76 2.19 9.80
C PRO A 75 2.49 2.77 11.19
N ASP A 76 3.53 3.08 11.94
CA ASP A 76 3.51 3.67 13.28
C ASP A 76 3.60 5.20 13.28
N VAL A 77 3.87 5.81 12.12
CA VAL A 77 4.05 7.27 11.98
C VAL A 77 2.78 7.92 11.43
N TRP A 78 2.14 8.72 12.28
CA TRP A 78 0.92 9.49 11.99
C TRP A 78 1.09 10.92 12.52
N ALA A 79 0.38 11.89 11.94
CA ALA A 79 0.40 13.26 12.46
C ALA A 79 -0.48 13.37 13.71
N LEU A 80 0.02 14.10 14.72
CA LEU A 80 -0.61 14.33 16.02
C LEU A 80 -1.91 15.12 15.92
#